data_AF-A0A540WUA4-F1
#
_entry.id   AF-A0A540WUA4-F1
#
_cell.length_a   1.000
_cell.length_b   1.000
_cell.length_c   1.000
_cell.angle_alpha   90.00
_cell.angle_beta   90.00
_cell.angle_gamma   90.00
#
_symmetry.space_group_name_H-M   'P 1'
#
loop_
_entity.id
_entity.type
_entity.pdbx_description
1 polymer ?
#
loop_
_entity_poly.entity_id
_entity_poly.type
_entity_poly.pdbx_seq_one_letter_code
_entity_poly.pdbx_strand_id
1 'polypeptide(L)'
;MSYPPRLAHLATRAVVIAKLAPTYAQAHQIDEEEAGQRLSAALAGRMLPALLESAWASMKGTAKRLNDDGLLEKVATTLSDRPTRPGRVAPASPAWSAFLVLADLEAGTASDAARRVMETEEGRRRGDAGLAEAGRFLAAELTRGK
;
A
#
# COMPACT_ATOMS: atom_id res chain seq x y z
N MET A 1 -2.69 -11.68 15.63
CA MET A 1 -2.66 -10.39 14.92
C MET A 1 -1.36 -10.31 14.13
N SER A 2 -1.41 -9.97 12.85
CA SER A 2 -0.22 -9.96 12.00
C SER A 2 0.58 -8.64 12.05
N TYR A 3 0.01 -7.57 12.62
CA TYR A 3 0.68 -6.30 12.91
C TYR A 3 0.14 -5.68 14.22
N PRO A 4 0.91 -4.80 14.91
CA PRO A 4 0.46 -4.14 16.14
C PRO A 4 -0.67 -3.13 15.90
N PRO A 5 -1.70 -3.04 16.77
CA PRO A 5 -2.81 -2.09 16.61
C PRO A 5 -2.37 -0.63 16.43
N ARG A 6 -1.30 -0.21 17.14
CA ARG A 6 -0.72 1.14 17.01
C ARG A 6 -0.33 1.48 15.57
N LEU A 7 0.07 0.50 14.75
CA LEU A 7 0.37 0.73 13.33
C LEU A 7 -0.84 1.23 12.56
N ALA A 8 -2.03 0.65 12.77
CA ALA A 8 -3.24 1.09 12.07
C ALA A 8 -3.70 2.49 12.51
N HIS A 9 -3.40 2.88 13.74
CA HIS A 9 -3.65 4.24 14.22
C HIS A 9 -2.69 5.28 13.63
N LEU A 10 -1.44 4.87 13.33
CA LEU A 10 -0.44 5.74 12.70
C LEU A 10 -0.63 5.81 11.17
N ALA A 11 -0.68 4.65 10.51
CA ALA A 11 -0.87 4.50 9.08
C ALA A 11 -2.36 4.36 8.76
N THR A 12 -3.13 5.42 9.04
CA THR A 12 -4.56 5.47 8.73
C THR A 12 -4.81 5.34 7.23
N ARG A 13 -6.06 5.04 6.83
CA ARG A 13 -6.43 4.95 5.41
C ARG A 13 -6.02 6.20 4.62
N ALA A 14 -6.21 7.40 5.19
CA ALA A 14 -5.81 8.65 4.54
C ALA A 14 -4.29 8.76 4.33
N VAL A 15 -3.50 8.30 5.30
CA VAL A 15 -2.03 8.23 5.17
C VAL A 15 -1.64 7.27 4.06
N VAL A 16 -2.22 6.07 4.03
CA VAL A 16 -1.92 5.06 3.01
C VAL A 16 -2.30 5.56 1.62
N ILE A 17 -3.47 6.17 1.46
CA ILE A 17 -3.88 6.81 0.19
C ILE A 17 -2.85 7.84 -0.24
N ALA A 18 -2.44 8.75 0.66
CA ALA A 18 -1.45 9.77 0.32
C ALA A 18 -0.11 9.17 -0.14
N LYS A 19 0.30 8.01 0.39
CA LYS A 19 1.54 7.36 -0.06
C LYS A 19 1.40 6.68 -1.42
N LEU A 20 0.22 6.17 -1.77
CA LEU A 20 0.00 5.40 -2.99
C LEU A 20 -0.55 6.23 -4.16
N ALA A 21 -1.23 7.34 -3.88
CA ALA A 21 -1.92 8.14 -4.88
C ALA A 21 -1.02 8.59 -6.05
N PRO A 22 0.24 9.04 -5.85
CA PRO A 22 1.09 9.42 -6.98
C PRO A 22 1.40 8.26 -7.95
N THR A 23 1.65 7.06 -7.41
CA THR A 23 1.89 5.86 -8.23
C THR A 23 0.63 5.44 -8.99
N TYR A 24 -0.52 5.46 -8.32
CA TYR A 24 -1.81 5.11 -8.93
C TYR A 24 -2.19 6.13 -10.02
N ALA A 25 -2.14 7.43 -9.73
CA ALA A 25 -2.41 8.50 -10.67
C ALA A 25 -1.56 8.39 -11.94
N GLN A 26 -0.24 8.20 -11.79
CA GLN A 26 0.66 8.05 -12.93
C GLN A 26 0.32 6.82 -13.78
N ALA A 27 0.08 5.67 -13.15
CA ALA A 27 -0.19 4.43 -13.88
C ALA A 27 -1.52 4.45 -14.63
N HIS A 28 -2.54 5.10 -14.06
CA HIS A 28 -3.87 5.23 -14.66
C HIS A 28 -4.03 6.47 -15.56
N GLN A 29 -3.03 7.36 -15.61
CA GLN A 29 -3.08 8.64 -16.32
C GLN A 29 -4.28 9.51 -15.91
N ILE A 30 -4.55 9.55 -14.60
CA ILE A 30 -5.59 10.37 -13.98
C ILE A 30 -4.96 11.36 -13.00
N ASP A 31 -5.73 12.33 -12.53
CA ASP A 31 -5.27 13.24 -11.48
C ASP A 31 -5.22 12.57 -10.09
N GLU A 32 -4.50 13.20 -9.16
CA GLU A 32 -4.31 12.67 -7.80
C GLU A 32 -5.60 12.69 -6.95
N GLU A 33 -6.56 13.55 -7.27
CA GLU A 33 -7.85 13.60 -6.56
C GLU A 33 -8.69 12.38 -6.92
N GLU A 34 -8.83 12.09 -8.21
CA GLU A 34 -9.51 10.90 -8.71
C GLU A 34 -8.80 9.61 -8.23
N ALA A 35 -7.47 9.57 -8.29
CA ALA A 35 -6.69 8.47 -7.74
C ALA A 35 -6.97 8.26 -6.24
N GLY A 36 -7.06 9.34 -5.47
CA GLY A 36 -7.40 9.30 -4.04
C GLY A 36 -8.79 8.72 -3.78
N GLN A 37 -9.78 9.09 -4.59
CA GLN A 37 -11.16 8.57 -4.49
C GLN A 37 -11.22 7.06 -4.77
N ARG A 38 -10.59 6.62 -5.87
CA ARG A 38 -10.53 5.19 -6.25
C ARG A 38 -9.79 4.35 -5.22
N LEU A 39 -8.63 4.83 -4.75
CA LEU A 39 -7.89 4.17 -3.66
C LEU A 39 -8.68 4.15 -2.35
N SER A 40 -9.46 5.19 -2.05
CA SER A 40 -10.33 5.20 -0.87
C SER A 40 -11.40 4.11 -0.93
N ALA A 41 -11.98 3.86 -2.12
CA ALA A 41 -12.90 2.75 -2.33
C ALA A 41 -12.20 1.39 -2.16
N ALA A 42 -11.06 1.19 -2.83
CA ALA A 42 -10.29 -0.05 -2.74
C ALA A 42 -9.84 -0.40 -1.29
N LEU A 43 -9.44 0.61 -0.53
CA LEU A 43 -8.93 0.46 0.84
C LEU A 43 -10.03 0.47 1.91
N ALA A 44 -11.30 0.49 1.53
CA ALA A 44 -12.41 0.42 2.48
C ALA A 44 -12.61 -0.99 3.09
N GLY A 45 -12.14 -2.03 2.38
CA GLY A 45 -12.32 -3.42 2.77
C GLY A 45 -11.04 -4.10 3.28
N ARG A 46 -10.82 -5.34 2.85
CA ARG A 46 -9.74 -6.21 3.32
C ARG A 46 -8.35 -5.81 2.80
N MET A 47 -8.28 -5.01 1.75
CA MET A 47 -7.01 -4.60 1.15
C MET A 47 -6.14 -3.78 2.12
N LEU A 48 -6.74 -2.84 2.88
CA LEU A 48 -6.00 -2.03 3.84
C LEU A 48 -5.29 -2.88 4.93
N PRO A 49 -5.98 -3.75 5.69
CA PRO A 49 -5.31 -4.57 6.69
C PRO A 49 -4.27 -5.51 6.07
N ALA A 50 -4.54 -6.09 4.89
CA ALA A 50 -3.58 -6.95 4.19
C ALA A 50 -2.30 -6.20 3.77
N LEU A 51 -2.46 -4.94 3.31
CA LEU A 51 -1.35 -4.08 2.97
C LEU A 51 -0.54 -3.66 4.21
N LEU A 52 -1.21 -3.34 5.32
CA LEU A 52 -0.53 -3.02 6.59
C LEU A 52 0.22 -4.22 7.17
N GLU A 53 -0.33 -5.43 7.05
CA GLU A 53 0.35 -6.68 7.41
C GLU A 53 1.62 -6.88 6.58
N SER A 54 1.52 -6.74 5.26
CA SER A 54 2.65 -6.84 4.33
C SER A 54 3.72 -5.78 4.61
N ALA A 55 3.32 -4.54 4.86
CA ALA A 55 4.22 -3.45 5.22
C ALA A 55 4.92 -3.71 6.57
N TRP A 56 4.19 -4.19 7.58
CA TRP A 56 4.78 -4.54 8.87
C TRP A 56 5.81 -5.66 8.75
N ALA A 57 5.50 -6.73 8.01
CA ALA A 57 6.43 -7.81 7.74
C ALA A 57 7.71 -7.30 7.05
N SER A 58 7.57 -6.42 6.04
CA SER A 58 8.70 -5.79 5.35
C SER A 58 9.55 -4.91 6.27
N MET A 59 8.92 -4.11 7.12
CA MET A 59 9.63 -3.26 8.08
C MET A 59 10.44 -4.10 9.08
N LYS A 60 9.88 -5.19 9.61
CA LYS A 60 10.61 -6.10 10.49
C LYS A 60 11.78 -6.79 9.79
N GLY A 61 11.62 -7.15 8.52
CA GLY A 61 12.69 -7.76 7.73
C GLY A 61 13.88 -6.83 7.45
N THR A 62 13.63 -5.52 7.36
CA THR A 62 14.62 -4.49 7.01
C THR A 62 15.23 -3.81 8.25
N ALA A 63 14.43 -3.52 9.28
CA ALA A 63 14.85 -2.82 10.49
C ALA A 63 15.31 -3.77 11.62
N LYS A 64 16.21 -4.72 11.31
CA LYS A 64 16.62 -5.80 12.25
C LYS A 64 17.19 -5.35 13.60
N ARG A 65 17.57 -4.08 13.74
CA ARG A 65 18.13 -3.51 14.98
C ARG A 65 17.07 -2.89 15.89
N LEU A 66 15.83 -2.74 15.41
CA LEU A 66 14.72 -2.18 16.19
C LEU A 66 13.81 -3.33 16.63
N ASN A 67 13.34 -3.24 17.88
CA ASN A 67 12.19 -4.02 18.32
C ASN A 67 10.89 -3.37 17.79
N ASP A 68 9.76 -4.04 18.03
CA ASP A 68 8.45 -3.59 17.56
C ASP A 68 8.13 -2.15 18.02
N ASP A 69 8.41 -1.81 19.28
CA ASP A 69 8.18 -0.46 19.83
C ASP A 69 9.05 0.61 19.16
N GLY A 70 10.35 0.34 19.01
CA GLY A 70 11.27 1.25 18.33
C GLY A 70 10.92 1.45 16.87
N LEU A 71 10.39 0.41 16.21
CA LEU A 71 9.91 0.51 14.84
C LEU A 71 8.63 1.35 14.74
N LEU A 72 7.67 1.17 15.66
CA LEU A 72 6.47 2.01 15.75
C LEU A 72 6.82 3.47 16.03
N GLU A 73 7.82 3.72 16.87
CA GLU A 73 8.30 5.07 17.15
C GLU A 73 8.95 5.71 15.92
N LYS A 74 9.70 4.94 15.12
CA LYS A 74 10.22 5.39 13.83
C LYS A 74 9.09 5.79 12.88
N VAL A 75 8.01 5.00 12.81
CA VAL A 75 6.83 5.32 11.99
C VAL A 75 6.17 6.61 12.50
N ALA A 76 5.94 6.72 13.81
CA ALA A 76 5.35 7.91 14.41
C ALA A 76 6.19 9.17 14.13
N THR A 77 7.51 9.08 14.29
CA THR A 77 8.45 10.17 13.99
C THR A 77 8.38 10.58 12.52
N THR A 78 8.33 9.62 11.60
CA THR A 78 8.23 9.86 10.16
C THR A 78 6.94 10.60 9.79
N LEU A 79 5.83 10.27 10.47
CA LEU A 79 4.51 10.83 10.20
C LEU A 79 4.16 12.10 10.99
N SER A 80 5.00 12.49 11.97
CA SER A 80 4.73 13.58 12.93
C SER A 80 4.20 14.88 12.31
N ASP A 81 4.94 15.47 11.38
CA ASP A 81 4.64 16.83 10.89
C ASP A 81 3.70 16.83 9.67
N ARG A 82 3.84 15.83 8.79
CA ARG A 82 3.15 15.77 7.49
C ARG A 82 2.73 14.33 7.18
N PRO A 83 1.78 13.77 7.94
CA PRO A 83 1.38 12.37 7.79
C PRO A 83 0.86 12.08 6.37
N THR A 84 0.13 13.03 5.79
CA THR A 84 -0.44 12.96 4.43
C THR A 84 0.46 13.57 3.36
N ARG A 85 1.76 13.78 3.62
CA ARG A 85 2.72 14.13 2.55
C ARG A 85 2.64 13.06 1.45
N PRO A 86 2.49 13.44 0.16
CA PRO A 86 2.46 12.48 -0.93
C PRO A 86 3.68 11.56 -0.93
N GLY A 87 3.44 10.30 -1.30
CA GLY A 87 4.51 9.32 -1.47
C GLY A 87 5.39 9.62 -2.68
N ARG A 88 6.49 8.89 -2.80
CA ARG A 88 7.23 8.83 -4.07
C ARG A 88 6.41 8.06 -5.12
N VAL A 89 6.68 8.31 -6.38
CA VAL A 89 6.18 7.46 -7.46
C VAL A 89 7.01 6.18 -7.50
N ALA A 90 6.37 5.03 -7.43
CA ALA A 90 7.05 3.76 -7.50
C ALA A 90 7.48 3.43 -8.94
N PRO A 91 8.65 2.79 -9.16
CA PRO A 91 9.04 2.33 -10.49
C PRO A 91 8.05 1.31 -11.05
N ALA A 92 7.75 1.42 -12.34
CA ALA A 92 6.90 0.47 -13.02
C ALA A 92 7.50 -0.95 -12.95
N SER A 93 6.69 -1.92 -12.53
CA SER A 93 7.08 -3.32 -12.46
C SER A 93 5.85 -4.22 -12.64
N PRO A 94 6.02 -5.49 -13.05
CA PRO A 94 4.89 -6.42 -13.15
C PRO A 94 4.12 -6.60 -11.82
N ALA A 95 4.82 -6.53 -10.69
CA ALA A 95 4.19 -6.61 -9.37
C ALA A 95 3.33 -5.37 -9.08
N TRP A 96 3.81 -4.17 -9.41
CA TRP A 96 3.00 -2.95 -9.31
C TRP A 96 1.78 -3.00 -10.22
N SER A 97 1.93 -3.44 -11.47
CA SER A 97 0.79 -3.62 -12.37
C SER A 97 -0.24 -4.59 -11.78
N ALA A 98 0.18 -5.71 -11.19
CA ALA A 98 -0.72 -6.64 -10.54
C ALA A 98 -1.43 -6.03 -9.31
N PHE A 99 -0.71 -5.26 -8.49
CA PHE A 99 -1.31 -4.55 -7.36
C PHE A 99 -2.37 -3.52 -7.80
N LEU A 100 -2.09 -2.76 -8.85
CA LEU A 100 -3.02 -1.76 -9.37
C LEU A 100 -4.30 -2.41 -9.89
N VAL A 101 -4.19 -3.54 -10.60
CA VAL A 101 -5.36 -4.32 -11.02
C VAL A 101 -6.15 -4.85 -9.82
N LEU A 102 -5.48 -5.28 -8.74
CA LEU A 102 -6.18 -5.65 -7.50
C LEU A 102 -6.92 -4.45 -6.89
N ALA A 103 -6.28 -3.28 -6.84
CA ALA A 103 -6.91 -2.06 -6.35
C ALA A 103 -8.14 -1.69 -7.18
N ASP A 104 -8.08 -1.82 -8.51
CA ASP A 104 -9.23 -1.60 -9.38
C ASP A 104 -10.36 -2.61 -9.15
N LEU A 105 -10.03 -3.87 -8.85
CA LEU A 105 -11.04 -4.88 -8.53
C LEU A 105 -11.76 -4.55 -7.23
N GLU A 106 -11.03 -4.16 -6.19
CA GLU A 106 -11.61 -3.73 -4.90
C GLU A 106 -12.39 -2.42 -5.03
N ALA A 107 -11.94 -1.50 -5.91
CA ALA A 107 -12.67 -0.26 -6.22
C ALA A 107 -13.90 -0.48 -7.13
N GLY A 108 -14.05 -1.66 -7.73
CA GLY A 108 -15.10 -1.96 -8.69
C GLY A 108 -14.91 -1.29 -10.07
N THR A 109 -13.70 -0.84 -10.38
CA THR A 109 -13.33 -0.17 -11.65
C THR A 109 -12.63 -1.08 -12.65
N ALA A 110 -12.24 -2.29 -12.24
CA ALA A 110 -11.62 -3.28 -13.13
C ALA A 110 -12.60 -3.85 -14.15
N SER A 111 -12.09 -4.16 -15.35
CA SER A 111 -12.86 -4.86 -16.38
C SER A 111 -13.13 -6.32 -16.03
N ASP A 112 -14.18 -6.91 -16.62
CA ASP A 112 -14.49 -8.33 -16.46
C ASP A 112 -13.35 -9.24 -16.93
N ALA A 113 -12.61 -8.82 -17.96
CA ALA A 113 -11.44 -9.55 -18.44
C ALA A 113 -10.32 -9.56 -17.39
N ALA A 114 -10.03 -8.42 -16.77
CA ALA A 114 -9.06 -8.33 -15.68
C ALA A 114 -9.49 -9.18 -14.47
N ARG A 115 -10.77 -9.15 -14.11
CA ARG A 115 -11.33 -10.00 -13.06
C ARG A 115 -11.08 -11.48 -13.31
N ARG A 116 -11.45 -11.98 -14.50
CA ARG A 116 -11.24 -13.39 -14.86
C ARG A 116 -9.77 -13.81 -14.80
N VAL A 117 -8.86 -12.93 -15.24
CA VAL A 117 -7.41 -13.20 -15.14
C VAL A 117 -6.98 -13.34 -13.68
N MET A 118 -7.42 -12.44 -12.81
CA MET A 118 -7.05 -12.45 -11.39
C MET A 118 -7.66 -13.61 -10.59
N GLU A 119 -8.77 -14.20 -11.06
CA GLU A 119 -9.38 -15.40 -10.48
C GLU A 119 -8.59 -16.70 -10.75
N THR A 120 -7.70 -16.70 -11.74
CA THR A 120 -6.82 -17.85 -12.02
C THR A 120 -5.77 -18.03 -10.93
N GLU A 121 -5.20 -19.23 -10.82
CA GLU A 121 -4.11 -19.54 -9.89
C GLU A 121 -2.90 -18.60 -10.07
N GLU A 122 -2.51 -18.37 -11.32
CA GLU A 122 -1.41 -17.47 -11.66
C GLU A 122 -1.76 -16.00 -11.39
N GLY A 123 -3.01 -15.60 -11.66
CA GLY A 123 -3.52 -14.27 -11.32
C GLY A 123 -3.46 -14.00 -9.81
N ARG A 124 -3.94 -14.95 -8.99
CA ARG A 124 -3.84 -14.88 -7.52
C ARG A 124 -2.40 -14.72 -7.06
N ARG A 125 -1.47 -15.56 -7.56
CA ARG A 125 -0.04 -15.47 -7.22
C ARG A 125 0.56 -14.12 -7.57
N ARG A 126 0.23 -13.56 -8.74
CA ARG A 126 0.67 -12.22 -9.15
C ARG A 126 0.08 -11.14 -8.25
N GLY A 127 -1.18 -11.28 -7.87
CA GLY A 127 -1.84 -10.42 -6.90
C GLY A 127 -1.11 -10.40 -5.56
N ASP A 128 -0.77 -11.56 -5.01
CA ASP A 128 0.00 -11.69 -3.76
C ASP A 128 1.38 -11.03 -3.89
N ALA A 129 2.08 -11.26 -5.01
CA ALA A 129 3.35 -10.61 -5.29
C ALA A 129 3.23 -9.08 -5.38
N GLY A 130 2.14 -8.59 -5.98
CA GLY A 130 1.81 -7.17 -6.06
C GLY A 130 1.53 -6.55 -4.69
N LEU A 131 0.71 -7.21 -3.87
CA LEU A 131 0.46 -6.77 -2.50
C LEU A 131 1.74 -6.76 -1.66
N ALA A 132 2.63 -7.74 -1.87
CA ALA A 132 3.94 -7.77 -1.23
C ALA A 132 4.83 -6.59 -1.66
N GLU A 133 4.85 -6.26 -2.96
CA GLU A 133 5.60 -5.11 -3.49
C GLU A 133 5.06 -3.77 -2.98
N ALA A 134 3.74 -3.56 -3.03
CA ALA A 134 3.11 -2.37 -2.48
C ALA A 134 3.34 -2.25 -0.96
N GLY A 135 3.32 -3.37 -0.23
CA GLY A 135 3.66 -3.42 1.18
C GLY A 135 5.10 -3.00 1.48
N ARG A 136 6.08 -3.49 0.68
CA ARG A 136 7.49 -3.06 0.78
C ARG A 136 7.66 -1.56 0.53
N PHE A 137 6.99 -1.05 -0.50
CA PHE A 137 7.00 0.37 -0.80
C PHE A 137 6.40 1.20 0.34
N LEU A 138 5.23 0.80 0.84
CA LEU A 138 4.57 1.48 1.96
C LEU A 138 5.47 1.47 3.21
N ALA A 139 6.10 0.34 3.52
CA ALA A 139 7.07 0.22 4.61
C ALA A 139 8.22 1.24 4.48
N ALA A 140 8.76 1.40 3.27
CA ALA A 140 9.82 2.37 3.01
C ALA A 140 9.34 3.82 3.20
N GLU A 141 8.14 4.14 2.73
CA GLU A 141 7.57 5.48 2.88
C GLU A 141 7.17 5.81 4.34
N LEU A 142 6.68 4.82 5.09
CA LEU A 142 6.33 4.96 6.51
C LEU A 142 7.54 5.07 7.44
N THR A 143 8.73 4.68 6.99
CA THR A 143 9.97 4.72 7.77
C THR A 143 11.07 5.56 7.12
N ARG A 144 10.69 6.39 6.14
CA ARG A 144 11.60 7.28 5.45
C ARG A 144 12.13 8.31 6.43
N GLY A 145 13.46 8.51 6.46
CA GLY A 145 14.06 9.59 7.22
C GLY A 145 13.46 10.95 6.81
N LYS A 146 13.43 11.90 7.77
CA LYS A 146 13.19 13.31 7.44
C LYS A 146 14.26 13.80 6.46
#